data_AF-A0A218V767-F1
#
_entry.id   AF-A0A218V767-F1
#
_cell.length_a   1.000
_cell.length_b   1.000
_cell.length_c   1.000
_cell.angle_alpha   90.00
_cell.angle_beta   90.00
_cell.angle_gamma   90.00
#
_symmetry.space_group_name_H-M   'P 1'
#
loop_
_entity.id
_entity.type
_entity.pdbx_description
1 polymer ?
#
loop_
_entity_poly.entity_id
_entity_poly.type
_entity_poly.pdbx_seq_one_letter_code
_entity_poly.pdbx_strand_id
1 'polypeptide(L)'
;MGTIVYVDPNIVGDNVGRPTLTTKVLLGKDEPLVHVCAKNLVAFVSQEAGNKPVLLAMALKDKTMEGIQALREVIRSCQVW
;
A
#
# COMPACT_ATOMS: atom_id res chain seq x y z
N MET A 1 -16.32 -0.27 8.87
CA MET A 1 -15.02 0.36 8.56
C MET A 1 -14.05 -0.74 8.20
N GLY A 2 -13.23 -0.55 7.16
CA GLY A 2 -12.24 -1.54 6.72
C GLY A 2 -11.03 -1.62 7.64
N THR A 3 -9.94 -2.22 7.15
CA THR A 3 -8.64 -2.25 7.82
C THR A 3 -7.84 -1.00 7.49
N ILE A 4 -7.24 -0.35 8.48
CA ILE A 4 -6.31 0.77 8.30
C ILE A 4 -4.88 0.27 8.39
N VAL A 5 -4.08 0.58 7.37
CA VAL A 5 -2.70 0.14 7.23
C VAL A 5 -1.82 1.36 6.99
N TYR A 6 -0.78 1.51 7.79
CA TYR A 6 0.32 2.45 7.54
C TYR A 6 1.39 1.76 6.72
N VAL A 7 1.76 2.34 5.58
CA VAL A 7 2.79 1.85 4.66
C VAL A 7 3.96 2.84 4.69
N ASP A 8 5.11 2.37 5.15
CA ASP A 8 6.27 3.23 5.40
C ASP A 8 7.47 2.77 4.54
N PRO A 9 8.01 3.62 3.67
CA PRO A 9 9.24 3.33 2.94
C PRO A 9 10.42 3.32 3.91
N ASN A 10 10.94 2.13 4.21
CA ASN A 10 12.16 2.00 4.98
C ASN A 10 13.33 2.49 4.11
N ILE A 11 13.96 3.58 4.56
CA ILE A 11 15.09 4.23 3.89
C ILE A 11 16.36 3.35 4.04
N VAL A 12 16.36 2.42 5.00
CA VAL A 12 17.50 1.53 5.34
C VAL A 12 17.34 0.15 4.68
N GLY A 13 17.15 0.12 3.36
CA GLY A 13 17.16 -1.11 2.58
C GLY A 13 18.48 -1.25 1.83
N ASP A 14 19.24 -2.31 2.12
CA ASP A 14 20.55 -2.66 1.54
C ASP A 14 20.54 -2.94 0.01
N ASN A 15 19.41 -2.69 -0.65
CA ASN A 15 19.21 -2.90 -2.07
C ASN A 15 19.25 -1.57 -2.82
N VAL A 16 20.32 -1.37 -3.57
CA VAL A 16 20.51 -0.27 -4.53
C VAL A 16 19.28 -0.22 -5.47
N GLY A 17 18.38 0.75 -5.26
CA GLY A 17 17.37 1.17 -6.25
C GLY A 17 15.91 1.24 -5.82
N ARG A 18 15.45 0.53 -4.77
CA ARG A 18 14.05 0.64 -4.28
C ARG A 18 13.95 0.50 -2.75
N PRO A 19 13.35 1.47 -2.04
CA PRO A 19 13.17 1.36 -0.58
C PRO A 19 12.25 0.19 -0.24
N THR A 20 12.58 -0.50 0.85
CA THR A 20 11.81 -1.65 1.33
C THR A 20 10.59 -1.14 2.09
N LEU A 21 9.38 -1.39 1.61
CA LEU A 21 8.16 -0.93 2.30
C LEU A 21 7.88 -1.81 3.52
N THR A 22 7.77 -1.19 4.70
CA THR A 22 7.20 -1.80 5.89
C THR A 22 5.72 -1.45 5.99
N THR A 23 4.97 -2.26 6.72
CA THR A 23 3.50 -2.14 6.80
C THR A 23 3.05 -2.45 8.22
N LYS A 24 2.17 -1.62 8.77
CA LYS A 24 1.61 -1.80 10.11
C LYS A 24 0.08 -1.65 10.06
N VAL A 25 -0.65 -2.65 10.52
CA VAL A 25 -2.10 -2.53 10.71
C VAL A 25 -2.35 -1.66 11.94
N LEU A 26 -3.06 -0.56 11.77
CA LEU A 26 -3.39 0.38 12.83
C LEU A 26 -4.76 0.08 13.44
N LEU A 27 -5.73 -0.32 12.61
CA LEU A 27 -7.09 -0.70 13.02
C LEU A 27 -7.61 -1.82 12.10
N GLY A 28 -8.40 -2.72 12.67
CA GLY A 28 -8.93 -3.89 11.96
C GLY A 28 -8.13 -5.16 12.23
N LYS A 29 -8.40 -6.21 11.44
CA LYS A 29 -7.76 -7.51 11.63
C LYS A 29 -6.37 -7.51 10.99
N ASP A 30 -5.37 -7.90 11.78
CA ASP A 30 -3.99 -8.06 11.32
C ASP A 30 -3.81 -9.46 10.71
N GLU A 31 -3.85 -9.52 9.39
CA GLU A 31 -3.65 -10.75 8.62
C GLU A 31 -2.52 -10.55 7.61
N PRO A 32 -1.65 -11.56 7.38
CA PRO A 32 -0.52 -11.43 6.47
C PRO A 32 -0.91 -10.94 5.06
N LEU A 33 -2.07 -11.38 4.57
CA LEU A 33 -2.56 -11.00 3.24
C LEU A 33 -2.89 -9.50 3.13
N VAL A 34 -3.32 -8.86 4.22
CA VAL A 34 -3.58 -7.41 4.25
C VAL A 34 -2.30 -6.63 3.98
N HIS A 35 -1.18 -7.04 4.58
CA HIS A 35 0.12 -6.40 4.36
C HIS A 35 0.57 -6.51 2.90
N VAL A 36 0.43 -7.70 2.32
CA VAL A 36 0.78 -7.95 0.91
C VAL A 36 -0.11 -7.12 -0.02
N CYS A 37 -1.42 -7.12 0.23
CA CYS A 37 -2.39 -6.35 -0.55
C CYS A 37 -2.11 -4.84 -0.47
N ALA A 38 -1.84 -4.31 0.73
CA ALA A 38 -1.50 -2.91 0.93
C ALA A 38 -0.26 -2.51 0.12
N LYS A 39 0.83 -3.29 0.20
CA LYS A 39 2.04 -3.02 -0.59
C LYS A 39 1.73 -3.04 -2.10
N ASN A 40 1.02 -4.04 -2.59
CA ASN A 40 0.71 -4.15 -4.02
C ASN A 40 -0.20 -3.02 -4.53
N LEU A 41 -1.08 -2.49 -3.69
CA LEU A 41 -1.99 -1.40 -4.04
C LEU A 41 -1.31 -0.03 -4.05
N VAL A 42 -0.51 0.31 -3.02
CA VAL A 42 -0.04 1.69 -2.82
C VAL A 42 1.48 1.88 -2.85
N ALA A 43 2.27 0.84 -3.15
CA ALA A 43 3.72 0.99 -3.29
C ALA A 43 4.10 2.06 -4.34
N PHE A 44 3.37 2.12 -5.46
CA PHE A 44 3.62 3.11 -6.51
C PHE A 44 3.32 4.54 -6.03
N VAL A 45 2.27 4.72 -5.23
CA VAL A 45 1.91 6.03 -4.63
C VAL A 45 3.04 6.53 -3.75
N SER A 46 3.58 5.67 -2.87
CA SER A 46 4.71 6.04 -2.00
C SER A 46 5.93 6.45 -2.83
N GLN A 47 6.28 5.68 -3.86
CA GLN A 47 7.44 5.93 -4.72
C GLN A 47 7.30 7.22 -5.52
N GLU A 48 6.16 7.42 -6.19
CA GLU A 48 5.88 8.59 -7.01
C GLU A 48 5.72 9.86 -6.18
N ALA A 49 5.26 9.75 -4.93
CA ALA A 49 5.18 10.84 -3.96
C ALA A 49 6.55 11.20 -3.32
N GLY A 50 7.66 10.66 -3.81
CA GLY A 50 9.00 10.91 -3.30
C GLY A 50 9.33 10.09 -2.05
N ASN A 51 8.93 8.82 -2.01
CA ASN A 51 9.08 7.91 -0.86
C ASN A 51 8.45 8.47 0.41
N LYS A 52 7.24 9.03 0.30
CA LYS A 52 6.44 9.43 1.46
C LYS A 52 5.64 8.23 2.00
N PRO A 53 5.40 8.16 3.32
CA PRO A 53 4.53 7.14 3.88
C PRO A 53 3.07 7.33 3.42
N VAL A 54 2.34 6.23 3.32
CA VAL A 54 0.94 6.19 2.88
C VAL A 54 0.07 5.62 4.00
N LEU A 55 -1.01 6.33 4.34
CA LEU A 55 -2.07 5.82 5.20
C LEU A 55 -3.21 5.28 4.33
N LEU A 56 -3.45 3.98 4.40
CA LEU A 56 -4.41 3.28 3.56
C LEU A 56 -5.55 2.71 4.40
N ALA A 57 -6.79 3.12 4.11
CA ALA A 57 -7.99 2.45 4.62
C ALA A 57 -8.58 1.57 3.51
N MET A 58 -8.68 0.26 3.74
CA MET A 58 -9.17 -0.70 2.75
C MET A 58 -10.31 -1.56 3.29
N ALA A 59 -11.39 -1.68 2.53
CA ALA A 59 -12.53 -2.54 2.84
C ALA A 59 -12.82 -3.47 1.66
N LEU A 60 -11.89 -4.40 1.40
CA LEU A 60 -11.96 -5.33 0.27
C LEU A 60 -12.40 -6.71 0.75
N LYS A 61 -13.60 -7.12 0.35
CA LYS A 61 -14.15 -8.47 0.62
C LYS A 61 -13.30 -9.52 -0.09
N ASP A 62 -13.19 -9.40 -1.42
CA ASP A 62 -12.40 -10.28 -2.26
C ASP A 62 -11.15 -9.55 -2.78
N LYS A 63 -9.99 -10.21 -2.71
CA LYS A 63 -8.67 -9.65 -3.05
C LYS A 63 -8.08 -10.34 -4.27
N THR A 64 -8.76 -10.22 -5.42
CA THR A 64 -8.33 -10.81 -6.69
C THR A 64 -7.25 -9.94 -7.36
N MET A 65 -6.47 -10.55 -8.24
CA MET A 65 -5.40 -9.83 -8.94
C MET A 65 -5.97 -8.75 -9.88
N GLU A 66 -7.06 -9.06 -10.58
CA GLU A 66 -7.77 -8.16 -11.48
C GLU A 66 -8.37 -6.98 -10.71
N GLY A 67 -8.94 -7.24 -9.53
CA GLY A 67 -9.47 -6.19 -8.65
C GLY A 67 -8.36 -5.26 -8.15
N ILE A 68 -7.21 -5.81 -7.78
CA ILE A 68 -6.03 -5.01 -7.39
C ILE A 68 -5.55 -4.14 -8.55
N GLN A 69 -5.46 -4.68 -9.78
CA GLN A 69 -5.06 -3.91 -10.95
C GLN A 69 -6.04 -2.77 -11.25
N ALA A 70 -7.35 -3.06 -11.25
CA ALA A 70 -8.37 -2.04 -11.47
C ALA A 70 -8.31 -0.93 -10.41
N LEU A 71 -8.14 -1.30 -9.13
CA LEU A 71 -7.99 -0.32 -8.05
C LEU A 71 -6.75 0.55 -8.21
N ARG A 72 -5.63 0.01 -8.70
CA ARG A 72 -4.42 0.82 -8.98
C ARG A 72 -4.67 1.88 -10.04
N GLU A 73 -5.41 1.57 -11.09
CA GLU A 73 -5.78 2.57 -12.12
C GLU A 73 -6.71 3.64 -11.56
N VAL A 74 -7.65 3.27 -10.69
CA VAL A 74 -8.50 4.25 -9.98
C VAL A 74 -7.68 5.13 -9.04
N ILE A 75 -6.74 4.57 -8.29
CA ILE A 75 -5.85 5.36 -7.42
C ILE A 75 -5.01 6.34 -8.27
N ARG A 76 -4.53 5.91 -9.44
CA ARG A 76 -3.80 6.77 -10.38
C ARG A 76 -4.66 7.89 -10.94
N SER A 77 -5.94 7.65 -11.24
CA SER A 77 -6.84 8.73 -11.68
C SER A 77 -7.18 9.72 -10.56
N CYS A 78 -7.00 9.32 -9.29
CA CYS A 78 -7.11 10.17 -8.11
C CYS A 78 -5.76 10.75 -7.63
N GLN A 79 -4.76 10.86 -8.50
CA GLN A 79 -3.44 11.37 -8.14
C GLN A 79 -3.49 12.78 -7.52
N VAL A 80 -2.89 12.93 -6.35
CA VAL A 80 -2.80 14.18 -5.56
C VAL A 80 -1.42 14.38 -4.92
N TRP A 81 -0.42 13.63 -5.39
CA TRP A 81 0.97 13.72 -4.95
C TRP A 81 1.83 14.46 -5.96
#